data_AF-A0A251RMS5-F1
#
_entry.id   AF-A0A251RMS5-F1
#
_cell.length_a   1.000
_cell.length_b   1.000
_cell.length_c   1.000
_cell.angle_alpha   90.00
_cell.angle_beta   90.00
_cell.angle_gamma   90.00
#
_symmetry.space_group_name_H-M   'P 1'
#
loop_
_entity.id
_entity.type
_entity.pdbx_description
1 polymer ?
#
loop_
_entity_poly.entity_id
_entity_poly.type
_entity_poly.pdbx_seq_one_letter_code
_entity_poly.pdbx_strand_id
1 'polypeptide(L)' 'MPLSSGLVVFANREDGCNAKGYFAWSLLDNWEWAVGYSPRFGLYFLNYNDKLKRYAKDSAMLF' A
#
# COMPACT_ATOMS: atom_id res chain seq x y z
N MET A 1 5.62 -15.87 -6.36
CA MET A 1 6.00 -14.52 -6.86
C MET A 1 6.49 -13.70 -5.68
N PRO A 2 7.60 -12.96 -5.77
CA PRO A 2 8.03 -12.08 -4.70
C PRO A 2 7.05 -10.91 -4.53
N LEU A 3 6.79 -10.51 -3.28
CA LEU A 3 6.07 -9.27 -2.97
C LEU A 3 6.85 -8.08 -3.54
N SER A 4 6.17 -6.97 -3.83
CA SER A 4 6.78 -5.77 -4.45
C SER A 4 7.97 -5.20 -3.65
N SER A 5 7.94 -5.34 -2.32
CA SER A 5 9.08 -5.01 -1.45
C SER A 5 10.30 -5.90 -1.70
N GLY A 6 10.09 -7.18 -2.01
CA GLY A 6 11.14 -8.12 -2.38
C GLY A 6 11.82 -7.75 -3.70
N LEU A 7 11.09 -7.21 -4.67
CA LEU A 7 11.66 -6.75 -5.94
C LEU A 7 12.67 -5.61 -5.74
N VAL A 8 12.41 -4.69 -4.81
CA VAL A 8 13.37 -3.60 -4.50
C VAL A 8 14.67 -4.18 -3.91
N VAL A 9 14.56 -5.20 -3.06
CA VAL A 9 15.72 -5.87 -2.50
C VAL A 9 16.52 -6.60 -3.58
N PHE A 10 15.86 -7.28 -4.51
CA PHE A 10 16.53 -7.92 -5.64
C PHE A 10 17.21 -6.91 -6.56
N ALA A 11 16.53 -5.83 -6.94
CA ALA A 11 17.11 -4.78 -7.78
C ALA A 11 18.37 -4.16 -7.15
N ASN A 12 18.38 -3.95 -5.83
CA ASN A 12 19.58 -3.45 -5.15
C ASN A 12 20.73 -4.46 -5.15
N ARG A 13 20.43 -5.76 -5.02
CA ARG A 13 21.44 -6.83 -4.91
C ARG A 13 22.01 -7.23 -6.27
N GLU A 14 21.14 -7.42 -7.25
CA GLU A 14 21.49 -8.00 -8.56
C GLU A 14 21.80 -6.91 -9.59
N ASP A 15 21.04 -5.81 -9.58
CA ASP A 15 21.17 -4.75 -10.59
C ASP A 15 21.98 -3.54 -10.09
N GLY A 16 22.52 -3.61 -8.87
CA GLY A 16 23.28 -2.52 -8.26
C GLY A 16 22.46 -1.24 -8.06
N CYS A 17 21.13 -1.35 -8.02
CA CYS A 17 20.27 -0.20 -7.77
C CYS A 17 20.54 0.39 -6.37
N ASN A 18 20.49 1.71 -6.23
CA ASN A 18 20.63 2.39 -4.94
C ASN A 18 19.27 2.86 -4.42
N ALA A 19 18.28 1.95 -4.34
CA ALA A 19 16.97 2.28 -3.80
C ALA A 19 17.04 2.28 -2.25
N LYS A 20 16.74 3.42 -1.64
CA LYS A 20 16.89 3.62 -0.19
C LYS A 20 15.66 3.23 0.63
N GLY A 21 14.54 2.95 -0.02
CA GLY A 21 13.30 2.61 0.66
C GLY A 21 12.18 2.30 -0.32
N TYR A 22 11.11 1.74 0.23
CA TYR A 22 9.87 1.40 -0.48
C TYR A 22 8.69 1.92 0.34
N PHE A 23 7.76 2.61 -0.31
CA PHE A 23 6.54 3.11 0.31
C PHE A 23 5.34 2.60 -0.48
N ALA A 24 4.47 1.83 0.16
CA ALA A 24 3.23 1.38 -0.45
C ALA A 24 2.24 2.55 -0.57
N TRP A 25 1.60 2.68 -1.73
CA TRP A 25 0.43 3.54 -1.90
C TRP A 25 -0.82 2.72 -1.63
N SER A 26 -1.64 3.01 -0.63
CA SER A 26 -1.49 4.04 0.41
C SER A 26 -1.69 3.41 1.78
N LEU A 27 -1.47 4.16 2.86
CA LEU A 27 -1.78 3.65 4.19
C LEU A 27 -3.30 3.43 4.37
N LEU A 28 -4.12 4.35 3.88
CA LEU A 28 -5.57 4.37 4.13
C LEU A 28 -6.35 4.50 2.82
N ASP A 29 -7.52 3.88 2.74
CA ASP A 29 -8.46 4.15 1.66
C ASP A 29 -8.83 5.65 1.63
N ASN A 30 -8.57 6.30 0.50
CA ASN A 30 -8.70 7.75 0.39
C ASN A 30 -9.54 8.14 -0.85
N TRP A 31 -9.61 9.44 -1.10
CA TRP A 31 -10.22 9.98 -2.31
C TRP A 31 -9.20 9.90 -3.46
N GLU A 32 -9.49 9.07 -4.46
CA GLU A 32 -8.57 8.83 -5.57
C GLU A 32 -9.02 9.62 -6.81
N TRP A 33 -8.74 10.92 -6.81
CA TRP A 33 -8.86 11.80 -7.98
C TRP A 33 -10.20 11.67 -8.73
N ALA A 34 -10.14 11.42 -10.04
CA ALA A 34 -11.28 11.35 -10.94
C ALA A 34 -12.32 10.27 -10.56
N VAL A 35 -11.95 9.28 -9.75
CA VAL A 35 -12.81 8.14 -9.38
C VAL A 35 -13.30 8.20 -7.93
N GLY A 36 -12.93 9.25 -7.20
CA GLY A 36 -13.42 9.52 -5.86
C GLY A 36 -13.14 8.40 -4.86
N TYR A 37 -14.09 8.08 -3.98
CA TYR A 37 -13.95 7.06 -2.94
C TYR A 37 -14.33 5.64 -3.38
N SER A 38 -14.52 5.40 -4.69
CA SER A 38 -14.87 4.06 -5.16
C SER A 38 -13.70 3.07 -5.01
N PRO A 39 -12.46 3.41 -5.41
CA PRO A 39 -11.32 2.51 -5.25
C PRO A 39 -10.85 2.41 -3.78
N ARG A 40 -10.21 1.28 -3.47
CA ARG A 40 -9.77 0.91 -2.11
C ARG A 40 -8.33 0.41 -2.09
N PHE A 41 -7.38 1.31 -2.40
CA PHE A 41 -5.95 1.02 -2.48
C PHE A 41 -5.22 0.98 -1.13
N GLY A 42 -5.85 1.47 -0.05
CA GLY A 42 -5.21 1.58 1.24
C GLY A 42 -4.95 0.22 1.88
N LEU A 43 -3.87 0.11 2.64
CA LEU A 43 -3.62 -1.03 3.51
C LEU A 43 -4.71 -1.18 4.59
N TYR A 44 -5.29 -0.08 5.03
CA TYR A 44 -6.42 -0.07 5.96
C TYR A 44 -7.70 0.36 5.27
N PHE A 45 -8.77 -0.39 5.53
CA PHE A 45 -10.12 -0.02 5.17
C PHE A 45 -10.66 1.06 6.11
N LEU A 46 -11.30 2.08 5.53
CA LEU A 46 -11.98 3.15 6.25
C LEU A 46 -13.49 3.00 6.11
N ASN A 47 -14.18 2.88 7.25
CA ASN A 47 -15.64 2.91 7.26
C ASN A 47 -16.15 4.35 7.30
N TYR A 48 -16.57 4.86 6.15
CA TYR A 48 -17.12 6.21 6.02
C TYR A 48 -18.44 6.43 6.77
N ASN A 49 -19.17 5.35 7.07
CA ASN A 49 -20.46 5.41 7.74
C ASN A 49 -20.36 5.27 9.27
N ASP A 50 -19.21 4.82 9.78
CA ASP A 50 -18.95 4.66 11.22
C ASP A 50 -17.72 5.47 11.64
N LYS A 51 -17.87 6.80 11.72
CA LYS A 51 -16.87 7.72 12.29
C LYS A 51 -15.43 7.53 11.75
N LEU A 52 -15.27 7.09 10.50
CA LEU A 52 -13.96 6.82 9.89
C LEU A 52 -13.11 5.81 10.66
N LYS A 53 -13.76 4.76 11.19
CA LYS A 53 -13.07 3.65 11.85
C LYS A 53 -12.19 2.89 10.86
N ARG A 54 -11.00 2.48 11.30
CA ARG A 54 -9.96 1.87 10.46
C ARG A 54 -9.84 0.38 10.77
N TYR A 55 -9.74 -0.43 9.73
CA TYR A 55 -9.60 -1.88 9.81
C TYR A 55 -8.40 -2.32 8.98
N ALA A 56 -7.47 -3.04 9.60
CA ALA A 56 -6.33 -3.59 8.88
C ALA A 56 -6.83 -4.64 7.87
N LYS A 57 -6.45 -4.51 6.60
CA LYS A 57 -6.67 -5.56 5.60
C LYS A 57 -5.53 -6.59 5.69
N ASP A 58 -5.69 -7.74 5.07
CA ASP A 58 -4.64 -8.77 5.01
C ASP A 58 -3.33 -8.22 4.41
N SER A 59 -3.45 -7.30 3.45
CA SER A 59 -2.30 -6.60 2.86
C SER A 59 -1.51 -5.78 3.88
N ALA A 60 -2.14 -5.25 4.94
CA ALA A 60 -1.45 -4.54 6.02
C ALA A 60 -0.67 -5.49 6.93
N MET A 61 -1.13 -6.75 7.05
CA MET A 61 -0.43 -7.77 7.84
C MET A 61 0.76 -8.37 7.09
N LEU A 62 0.69 -8.36 5.75
CA LEU A 62 1.76 -8.83 4.87
C LEU A 62 2.83 -7.78 4.56
N PHE A 63 2.55 -6.51 4.88
CA PHE A 63 3.43 -5.38 4.64
C PHE A 63 4.38 -5.16 5.83
#